data_AF-A0A9C8WF48-F1
#
_entry.id   AF-A0A9C8WF48-F1
#
_cell.length_a   1.000
_cell.length_b   1.000
_cell.length_c   1.000
_cell.angle_alpha   90.00
_cell.angle_beta   90.00
_cell.angle_gamma   90.00
#
_symmetry.space_group_name_H-M   'P 1'
#
loop_
_entity.id
_entity.type
_entity.pdbx_description
1 polymer ?
#
loop_
_entity_poly.entity_id
_entity_poly.type
_entity_poly.pdbx_seq_one_letter_code
_entity_poly.pdbx_strand_id
1 'polypeptide(L)' 'MPKLKEKAPQKKRRKKIEPTKSKQQPVVTERYTMIAEAAYYIAEHRGFSEGHEIEDWLQAEKEIDTLQYLGQF' A
#
# COMPACT_ATOMS: atom_id res chain seq x y z
N MET A 1 7.31 35.47 -22.38
CA MET A 1 7.16 35.09 -20.96
C MET A 1 7.66 33.65 -20.79
N PRO A 2 8.72 33.36 -20.02
CA PRO A 2 9.09 31.99 -19.69
C PRO A 2 8.36 31.53 -18.41
N LYS A 3 7.74 30.35 -18.43
CA LYS A 3 7.31 29.64 -17.22
C LYS A 3 8.13 28.36 -17.12
N LEU A 4 9.12 28.36 -16.23
CA LEU A 4 9.81 27.16 -15.75
C LEU A 4 9.41 26.97 -14.29
N LYS A 5 8.82 25.82 -13.92
CA LYS A 5 8.89 25.03 -12.67
C LYS A 5 8.07 23.74 -12.92
N GLU A 6 8.43 22.51 -12.61
CA GLU A 6 9.64 21.88 -12.10
C GLU A 6 9.42 20.36 -12.19
N LYS A 7 10.34 19.65 -12.86
CA LYS A 7 10.82 18.26 -12.67
C LYS A 7 9.84 17.12 -12.30
N ALA A 8 9.76 16.13 -13.21
CA ALA A 8 9.27 14.76 -13.00
C ALA A 8 10.22 13.92 -12.09
N PRO A 9 9.83 12.71 -11.63
CA PRO A 9 10.04 11.54 -12.50
C PRO A 9 9.04 10.36 -12.37
N GLN A 10 8.67 9.81 -13.53
CA GLN A 10 8.62 8.37 -13.85
C GLN A 10 8.11 7.39 -12.75
N LYS A 11 6.83 6.99 -12.77
CA LYS A 11 6.47 5.63 -12.30
C LYS A 11 6.42 4.66 -13.48
N LYS A 12 7.65 4.28 -13.84
CA LYS A 12 8.02 3.16 -14.70
C LYS A 12 7.11 1.95 -14.40
N ARG A 13 6.54 1.40 -15.48
CA ARG A 13 6.52 -0.04 -15.76
C ARG A 13 5.98 -0.88 -14.61
N ARG A 14 4.69 -1.24 -14.69
CA ARG A 14 4.08 -2.38 -13.99
C ARG A 14 5.01 -3.59 -14.10
N LYS A 15 5.90 -3.77 -13.12
CA LYS A 15 6.59 -5.03 -12.90
C LYS A 15 5.64 -5.80 -12.02
N LYS A 16 4.94 -6.75 -12.63
CA LYS A 16 4.14 -7.76 -11.97
C LYS A 16 5.07 -8.47 -10.97
N ILE A 17 5.04 -8.01 -9.73
CA ILE A 17 5.67 -8.73 -8.62
C ILE A 17 4.70 -9.86 -8.31
N GLU A 18 5.00 -11.01 -8.91
CA GLU A 18 4.40 -12.28 -8.50
C GLU A 18 4.72 -12.47 -7.01
N PRO A 19 3.72 -12.66 -6.13
CA PRO A 19 4.01 -12.94 -4.73
C PRO A 19 4.58 -14.36 -4.67
N THR A 20 5.91 -14.47 -4.72
CA THR A 20 6.62 -15.70 -4.43
C THR A 20 6.47 -16.01 -2.95
N LYS A 21 5.46 -16.83 -2.67
CA LYS A 21 5.23 -17.63 -1.46
C LYS A 21 6.55 -18.11 -0.86
N SER A 22 7.14 -17.31 0.04
CA SER A 22 8.34 -17.67 0.77
C SER A 22 8.01 -17.65 2.25
N LYS A 23 8.03 -18.86 2.80
CA LYS A 23 7.75 -19.24 4.18
C LYS A 23 8.50 -18.35 5.17
N GLN A 24 7.74 -17.89 6.17
CA GLN A 24 8.13 -17.67 7.56
C GLN A 24 9.36 -16.77 7.74
N GLN A 25 9.17 -15.46 7.99
CA GLN A 25 9.98 -14.53 8.83
C GLN A 25 9.18 -13.24 9.14
N PRO A 26 9.56 -12.48 10.19
CA PRO A 26 8.76 -12.15 11.38
C PRO A 26 7.38 -11.52 11.10
N VAL A 27 6.42 -11.74 12.00
CA VAL A 27 5.02 -11.23 11.97
C VAL A 27 4.92 -9.74 11.64
N VAL A 28 5.94 -8.95 11.98
CA VAL A 28 6.03 -7.52 11.68
C VAL A 28 6.11 -7.25 10.16
N THR A 29 6.93 -7.98 9.41
CA THR A 29 7.02 -7.83 7.94
C THR A 29 5.76 -8.29 7.22
N GLU A 30 5.09 -9.31 7.74
CA GLU A 30 3.81 -9.78 7.19
C GLU A 30 2.71 -8.74 7.37
N ARG A 31 2.60 -8.12 8.56
CA ARG A 31 1.66 -7.02 8.83
C ARG A 31 1.84 -5.87 7.85
N TYR A 32 3.07 -5.37 7.68
CA TYR A 32 3.31 -4.26 6.76
C TYR A 32 2.98 -4.60 5.30
N THR A 33 3.21 -5.85 4.89
CA THR A 33 2.86 -6.31 3.53
C THR A 33 1.35 -6.31 3.34
N MET A 34 0.60 -6.86 4.30
CA MET A 34 -0.87 -6.87 4.25
C MET A 34 -1.46 -5.45 4.25
N ILE A 35 -0.90 -4.53 5.04
CA ILE A 35 -1.33 -3.12 5.07
C ILE A 35 -1.05 -2.46 3.72
N ALA A 36 0.13 -2.70 3.14
CA ALA A 36 0.49 -2.13 1.83
C ALA A 36 -0.42 -2.65 0.70
N GLU A 37 -0.75 -3.94 0.72
CA GLU A 37 -1.68 -4.54 -0.24
C GLU A 37 -3.10 -3.99 -0.07
N ALA A 38 -3.61 -3.90 1.15
CA ALA A 38 -4.92 -3.31 1.43
C ALA A 38 -4.98 -1.83 1.00
N ALA A 39 -3.96 -1.03 1.33
CA ALA A 39 -3.88 0.37 0.90
C ALA A 39 -3.85 0.49 -0.63
N TYR A 40 -3.17 -0.43 -1.33
CA TYR A 40 -3.19 -0.48 -2.79
C TYR A 40 -4.60 -0.72 -3.33
N TYR A 41 -5.38 -1.66 -2.76
CA TYR A 41 -6.75 -1.91 -3.20
C TYR A 41 -7.70 -0.74 -2.91
N ILE A 42 -7.55 -0.07 -1.76
CA ILE A 42 -8.34 1.13 -1.44
C ILE A 42 -8.02 2.24 -2.44
N ALA A 43 -6.73 2.47 -2.72
CA ALA A 43 -6.30 3.40 -3.75
C ALA A 43 -6.82 3.01 -5.15
N GLU A 44 -6.82 1.73 -5.50
CA GLU A 44 -7.33 1.24 -6.78
C GLU A 44 -8.84 1.48 -6.92
N HIS A 45 -9.63 1.23 -5.87
CA HIS A 45 -11.09 1.42 -5.87
C HIS A 45 -11.49 2.88 -6.10
N ARG A 46 -10.66 3.83 -5.69
CA ARG A 46 -10.85 5.27 -5.94
C ARG A 46 -10.13 5.79 -7.19
N GLY A 47 -9.44 4.94 -7.94
CA GLY A 47 -8.73 5.33 -9.17
C GLY A 47 -7.37 6.00 -8.96
N PHE A 48 -6.70 5.72 -7.84
CA PHE A 48 -5.38 6.25 -7.46
C PHE A 48 -5.31 7.77 -7.38
N SER A 49 -6.37 8.40 -6.86
CA SER A 49 -6.36 9.84 -6.56
C SER A 49 -5.19 10.23 -5.66
N GLU A 50 -4.45 11.26 -6.08
CA GLU A 50 -3.31 11.83 -5.34
C GLU A 50 -3.80 12.60 -4.11
N GLY A 51 -3.02 12.58 -3.02
CA GLY A 51 -3.30 13.32 -1.78
C GLY A 51 -4.00 12.50 -0.69
N HIS A 52 -4.36 11.25 -0.97
CA HIS A 52 -5.09 10.38 -0.05
C HIS A 52 -4.31 9.10 0.29
N GLU A 53 -3.02 9.01 -0.07
CA GLU A 53 -2.18 7.83 0.16
C GLU A 53 -2.02 7.52 1.66
N ILE A 54 -1.92 8.56 2.48
CA ILE A 54 -1.81 8.43 3.93
C ILE A 54 -3.12 7.92 4.54
N GLU A 55 -4.25 8.40 4.01
CA GLU A 55 -5.58 7.96 4.45
C GLU A 55 -5.83 6.48 4.10
N ASP A 56 -5.43 6.03 2.90
CA ASP A 56 -5.50 4.60 2.55
C ASP A 56 -4.69 3.76 3.50
N TRP A 57 -3.48 4.21 3.82
CA TRP A 57 -2.56 3.46 4.64
C TRP A 57 -3.07 3.36 6.09
N LEU A 58 -3.63 4.45 6.63
CA LEU A 58 -4.29 4.47 7.94
C LEU A 58 -5.53 3.57 7.97
N GLN A 59 -6.32 3.57 6.90
CA GLN A 59 -7.51 2.73 6.81
C GLN A 59 -7.14 1.25 6.72
N ALA A 60 -6.17 0.91 5.86
CA ALA A 60 -5.62 -0.42 5.75
C ALA A 60 -5.00 -0.91 7.07
N GLU A 61 -4.25 -0.06 7.78
CA GLU A 61 -3.67 -0.41 9.08
C GLU A 61 -4.75 -0.79 10.09
N LYS A 62 -5.82 -0.01 10.19
CA LYS A 62 -6.96 -0.32 11.08
C LYS A 62 -7.64 -1.63 10.72
N GLU A 63 -7.81 -1.90 9.44
CA GLU A 63 -8.46 -3.13 8.97
C GLU A 63 -7.62 -4.36 9.31
N ILE A 64 -6.32 -4.33 9.03
CA ILE A 64 -5.39 -5.41 9.37
C ILE A 64 -5.22 -5.57 10.89
N ASP A 65 -5.15 -4.47 11.64
CA ASP A 65 -5.06 -4.50 13.11
C ASP A 65 -6.32 -5.14 13.72
N THR A 66 -7.50 -4.81 13.20
CA THR A 66 -8.77 -5.42 13.60
C THR A 66 -8.78 -6.92 13.31
N LEU A 67 -8.38 -7.33 12.12
CA LEU A 67 -8.32 -8.75 11.73
C LEU A 67 -7.29 -9.54 12.57
N GLN A 68 -6.15 -8.91 12.89
CA GLN A 68 -5.10 -9.54 13.70
C GLN A 68 -5.52 -9.68 15.17
N TYR A 69 -6.29 -8.72 15.70
CA TYR A 69 -6.85 -8.79 17.06
C TYR A 69 -8.00 -9.80 17.19
N LEU A 70 -8.80 -9.97 16.14
CA LEU A 70 -9.91 -10.94 16.10
C LEU A 70 -9.47 -12.42 16.00
N GLY A 71 -8.20 -12.70 15.71
CA GLY A 71 -7.64 -14.05 15.61
C GLY A 71 -6.94 -14.58 16.86
N GLN A 72 -7.06 -13.89 18.00
CA GLN A 72 -6.35 -14.18 19.26
C GLN A 72 -7.24 -14.72 20.40
N PHE A 73 -8.44 -15.24 20.12
CA PHE A 73 -9.33 -15.84 21.13
C PHE A 73 -9.55 -17.35 20.92
#